data_AF-A0A2V7FIF1-F1
#
_entry.id   AF-A0A2V7FIF1-F1
#
_cell.length_a   1.000
_cell.length_b   1.000
_cell.length_c   1.000
_cell.angle_alpha   90.00
_cell.angle_beta   90.00
_cell.angle_gamma   90.00
#
_symmetry.space_group_name_H-M   'P 1'
#
loop_
_entity.id
_entity.type
_entity.pdbx_description
1 polymer ?
#
loop_
_entity_poly.entity_id
_entity_poly.type
_entity_poly.pdbx_seq_one_letter_code
_entity_poly.pdbx_strand_id
1 'polypeptide(L)'
;DALAAVERARCDGPGDSRPLVLLYEHAAVPQRGQYSVIALLTALSEGTANEVGRRMAGGANALVERFKPTRLVVARVVDRLRLLVMLDAGQAIDIDRYLASSLRRQHMDALAPYLSAPPQWYALDPVWRYFRDD
;
A
#
# COMPACT_ATOMS: atom_id res chain seq x y z
N ASP A 1 1.55 -14.90 30.81
CA ASP A 1 2.11 -14.50 29.51
C ASP A 1 1.46 -13.19 29.04
N ALA A 2 1.80 -12.10 29.73
CA ALA A 2 1.10 -10.82 29.62
C ALA A 2 1.32 -10.14 28.27
N LEU A 3 2.46 -10.40 27.61
CA LEU A 3 2.78 -9.85 26.30
C LEU A 3 1.86 -10.44 25.22
N ALA A 4 1.68 -11.76 25.21
CA ALA A 4 0.77 -12.44 24.29
C ALA A 4 -0.71 -12.02 24.51
N ALA A 5 -1.08 -11.66 25.74
CA ALA A 5 -2.41 -11.14 26.06
C ALA A 5 -2.60 -9.68 25.60
N VAL A 6 -1.55 -8.86 25.67
CA VAL A 6 -1.54 -7.47 25.15
C VAL A 6 -1.55 -7.46 23.63
N GLU A 7 -0.81 -8.36 22.97
CA GLU A 7 -0.83 -8.50 21.51
C GLU A 7 -2.19 -9.00 21.01
N ARG A 8 -2.78 -10.01 21.68
CA ARG A 8 -4.17 -10.42 21.40
C ARG A 8 -5.15 -9.29 21.63
N ALA A 9 -5.11 -8.58 22.76
CA ALA A 9 -6.02 -7.44 22.99
C ALA A 9 -5.85 -6.29 21.98
N ARG A 10 -4.65 -6.10 21.40
CA ARG A 10 -4.39 -5.10 20.36
C ARG A 10 -4.95 -5.53 18.99
N CYS A 11 -5.05 -6.84 18.74
CA CYS A 11 -5.67 -7.43 17.55
C CYS A 11 -7.18 -7.73 17.73
N ASP A 12 -7.64 -7.96 18.96
CA ASP A 12 -8.98 -8.46 19.35
C ASP A 12 -9.89 -7.38 19.95
N GLY A 13 -9.39 -6.15 20.16
CA GLY A 13 -10.30 -5.00 20.19
C GLY A 13 -11.06 -4.94 18.87
N PRO A 14 -12.19 -4.21 18.76
CA PRO A 14 -12.70 -3.80 17.46
C PRO A 14 -11.72 -2.77 16.87
N GLY A 15 -10.47 -3.18 16.62
CA GLY A 15 -9.57 -2.51 15.72
C GLY A 15 -10.34 -2.47 14.42
N ASP A 16 -10.70 -1.25 14.02
CA ASP A 16 -11.64 -0.87 12.96
C ASP A 16 -11.30 -1.60 11.65
N SER A 17 -11.62 -2.90 11.60
CA SER A 17 -11.21 -3.85 10.56
C SER A 17 -12.18 -3.65 9.43
N ARG A 18 -11.87 -2.65 8.61
CA ARG A 18 -12.73 -2.26 7.50
C ARG A 18 -12.48 -3.19 6.32
N PRO A 19 -13.55 -3.64 5.64
CA PRO A 19 -13.40 -4.42 4.45
C PRO A 19 -12.66 -3.61 3.38
N LEU A 20 -11.92 -4.33 2.54
CA LEU A 20 -11.24 -3.79 1.38
C LEU A 20 -12.01 -4.17 0.12
N VAL A 21 -12.27 -3.21 -0.76
CA VAL A 21 -12.73 -3.46 -2.12
C VAL A 21 -11.52 -3.58 -3.02
N LEU A 22 -11.25 -4.78 -3.51
CA LEU A 22 -10.14 -5.04 -4.43
C LEU A 22 -10.43 -4.36 -5.78
N LEU A 23 -9.48 -3.55 -6.25
CA LEU A 23 -9.56 -2.86 -7.54
C LEU A 23 -8.63 -3.49 -8.58
N TYR A 24 -7.50 -4.00 -8.12
CA TYR A 24 -6.53 -4.72 -8.95
C TYR A 24 -5.73 -5.69 -8.07
N GLU A 25 -5.45 -6.86 -8.63
CA GLU A 25 -4.51 -7.81 -8.08
C GLU A 25 -3.62 -8.39 -9.16
N HIS A 26 -2.33 -8.42 -8.88
CA HIS A 26 -1.35 -9.25 -9.56
C HIS A 26 -0.76 -10.22 -8.55
N ALA A 27 -0.67 -11.50 -8.91
CA ALA A 27 -0.03 -12.53 -8.11
C ALA A 27 0.84 -13.41 -9.01
N ALA A 28 2.15 -13.37 -8.81
CA ALA A 28 3.12 -14.18 -9.56
C ALA A 28 3.38 -15.54 -8.88
N VAL A 29 3.20 -15.63 -7.56
CA VAL A 29 3.34 -16.85 -6.78
C VAL A 29 2.25 -16.93 -5.69
N PRO A 30 1.82 -18.14 -5.28
CA PRO A 30 0.75 -18.32 -4.30
C PRO A 30 1.13 -17.93 -2.86
N GLN A 31 2.43 -17.78 -2.57
CA GLN A 31 2.93 -17.43 -1.24
C GLN A 31 3.21 -15.93 -1.16
N ARG A 32 2.88 -15.30 -0.02
CA ARG A 32 3.23 -13.90 0.23
C ARG A 32 4.75 -13.76 0.31
N GLY A 33 5.27 -12.70 -0.32
CA GLY A 33 6.67 -12.32 -0.20
C GLY A 33 7.05 -12.01 1.25
N GLN A 34 8.33 -12.15 1.57
CA GLN A 34 8.86 -11.86 2.91
C GLN A 34 9.02 -10.36 3.17
N TYR A 35 9.00 -9.56 2.11
CA TYR A 35 9.13 -8.11 2.16
C TYR A 35 7.87 -7.50 1.60
N SER A 36 7.36 -6.44 2.22
CA SER A 36 6.21 -5.70 1.71
C SER A 36 6.45 -4.21 1.78
N VAL A 37 5.94 -3.47 0.79
CA VAL A 37 5.74 -2.03 0.88
C VAL A 37 4.26 -1.73 0.77
N ILE A 38 3.77 -0.87 1.65
CA ILE A 38 2.40 -0.39 1.66
C ILE A 38 2.43 1.12 1.45
N ALA A 39 1.63 1.60 0.50
CA ALA A 39 1.28 3.00 0.37
C ALA A 39 -0.19 3.19 0.75
N LEU A 40 -0.45 4.08 1.70
CA LEU A 40 -1.79 4.52 2.06
C LEU A 40 -2.05 5.90 1.45
N LEU A 41 -3.00 5.95 0.53
CA LEU A 41 -3.44 7.17 -0.16
C LEU A 41 -4.73 7.66 0.49
N THR A 42 -4.84 8.96 0.78
CA THR A 42 -6.09 9.56 1.27
C THR A 42 -6.62 10.53 0.21
N ALA A 43 -7.78 10.22 -0.35
CA ALA A 43 -8.46 11.02 -1.36
C ALA A 43 -9.17 12.24 -0.75
N LEU A 44 -9.53 13.22 -1.59
CA LEU A 44 -10.26 14.44 -1.18
C LEU A 44 -11.75 14.20 -0.93
N SER A 45 -12.35 13.29 -1.69
CA SER A 45 -13.78 12.96 -1.66
C SER A 45 -14.02 11.54 -2.20
N GLU A 46 -15.23 11.00 -2.04
CA GLU A 46 -15.55 9.66 -2.54
C GLU A 46 -15.41 9.53 -4.05
N GLY A 47 -15.83 10.55 -4.81
CA GLY A 47 -15.67 10.57 -6.26
C GLY A 47 -14.20 10.51 -6.67
N THR A 48 -13.33 11.24 -5.98
CA THR A 48 -11.88 11.20 -6.22
C THR A 48 -11.24 9.90 -5.76
N ALA A 49 -11.77 9.22 -4.73
CA ALA A 49 -11.26 7.92 -4.29
C ALA A 49 -11.40 6.87 -5.40
N ASN A 50 -12.52 6.87 -6.12
CA ASN A 50 -12.70 6.00 -7.28
C ASN A 50 -11.71 6.34 -8.41
N GLU A 51 -11.46 7.62 -8.66
CA GLU A 51 -10.51 8.06 -9.69
C GLU A 51 -9.06 7.68 -9.36
N VAL A 52 -8.62 7.91 -8.12
CA VAL A 52 -7.30 7.46 -7.63
C VAL A 52 -7.17 5.95 -7.80
N GLY A 53 -8.21 5.20 -7.45
CA GLY A 53 -8.25 3.74 -7.61
C GLY A 53 -8.09 3.30 -9.07
N ARG A 54 -8.83 3.92 -10.00
CA ARG A 54 -8.72 3.64 -11.43
C ARG A 54 -7.32 3.93 -11.97
N ARG A 55 -6.73 5.08 -11.60
CA ARG A 55 -5.37 5.47 -12.03
C ARG A 55 -4.31 4.52 -11.51
N MET A 56 -4.40 4.15 -10.23
CA MET A 56 -3.48 3.18 -9.64
C MET A 56 -3.59 1.80 -10.28
N ALA A 57 -4.81 1.32 -10.55
CA ALA A 57 -5.01 0.06 -11.26
C ALA A 57 -4.47 0.14 -12.71
N GLY A 58 -4.68 1.24 -13.42
CA GLY A 58 -4.16 1.45 -14.77
C GLY A 58 -2.63 1.53 -14.85
N GLY A 59 -1.99 2.08 -13.81
CA GLY A 59 -0.53 2.15 -13.69
C GLY A 59 0.14 0.93 -13.04
N ALA A 60 -0.65 -0.05 -12.59
CA ALA A 60 -0.14 -1.18 -11.80
C ALA A 60 0.89 -2.02 -12.55
N ASN A 61 0.74 -2.20 -13.87
CA ASN A 61 1.70 -2.97 -14.68
C ASN A 61 3.11 -2.37 -14.66
N ALA A 62 3.24 -1.03 -14.64
CA ALA A 62 4.55 -0.39 -14.53
C ALA A 62 5.25 -0.70 -13.19
N LEU A 63 4.47 -0.84 -12.11
CA LEU A 63 4.98 -1.29 -10.81
C LEU A 63 5.38 -2.77 -10.87
N VAL A 64 4.57 -3.62 -11.51
CA VAL A 64 4.89 -5.05 -11.69
C VAL A 64 6.20 -5.22 -12.46
N GLU A 65 6.37 -4.53 -13.59
CA GLU A 65 7.59 -4.61 -14.40
C GLU A 65 8.82 -4.10 -13.63
N ARG A 66 8.66 -3.03 -12.85
CA ARG A 66 9.77 -2.39 -12.13
C ARG A 66 10.26 -3.23 -10.96
N PHE A 67 9.33 -3.74 -10.15
CA PHE A 67 9.64 -4.38 -8.86
C PHE A 67 9.62 -5.90 -8.92
N LYS A 68 8.98 -6.48 -9.94
CA LYS A 68 8.75 -7.93 -10.07
C LYS A 68 8.22 -8.53 -8.76
N PRO A 69 7.12 -7.98 -8.22
CA PRO A 69 6.59 -8.42 -6.94
C PRO A 69 6.07 -9.84 -7.01
N THR A 70 6.06 -10.52 -5.87
CA THR A 70 5.31 -11.77 -5.71
C THR A 70 3.80 -11.48 -5.74
N ARG A 71 3.39 -10.31 -5.24
CA ARG A 71 2.01 -9.85 -5.24
C ARG A 71 1.92 -8.32 -5.27
N LEU A 72 0.98 -7.77 -6.03
CA LEU A 72 0.60 -6.36 -5.98
C LEU A 72 -0.91 -6.27 -5.81
N VAL A 73 -1.36 -5.48 -4.82
CA VAL A 73 -2.77 -5.23 -4.52
C VAL A 73 -3.02 -3.74 -4.56
N VAL A 74 -4.07 -3.33 -5.26
CA VAL A 74 -4.68 -2.01 -5.14
C VAL A 74 -6.09 -2.21 -4.63
N ALA A 75 -6.41 -1.62 -3.48
CA ALA A 75 -7.71 -1.77 -2.85
C ALA A 75 -8.20 -0.46 -2.24
N ARG A 76 -9.52 -0.26 -2.23
CA ARG A 76 -10.17 0.83 -1.51
C ARG A 76 -10.61 0.35 -0.13
N VAL A 77 -10.42 1.19 0.89
CA VAL A 77 -10.94 0.94 2.24
C VAL A 77 -12.42 1.34 2.27
N VAL A 78 -13.30 0.41 2.65
CA VAL A 78 -14.75 0.66 2.74
C VAL A 78 -15.04 1.75 3.78
N ASP A 79 -16.03 2.59 3.47
CA ASP A 79 -16.48 3.74 4.28
C ASP A 79 -15.38 4.74 4.62
N ARG A 80 -14.30 4.77 3.84
CA ARG A 80 -13.19 5.70 3.99
C ARG A 80 -12.80 6.27 2.62
N LEU A 81 -12.15 7.43 2.66
CA LEU A 81 -11.51 8.05 1.51
C LEU A 81 -10.12 7.46 1.24
N ARG A 82 -9.81 6.27 1.77
CA ARG A 82 -8.46 5.70 1.76
C ARG A 82 -8.33 4.59 0.74
N LEU A 83 -7.15 4.52 0.13
CA LEU A 83 -6.74 3.43 -0.74
C LEU A 83 -5.43 2.84 -0.24
N LEU A 84 -5.36 1.51 -0.29
CA LEU A 84 -4.20 0.71 0.02
C LEU A 84 -3.56 0.25 -1.29
N VAL A 85 -2.27 0.51 -1.45
CA VAL A 85 -1.42 -0.13 -2.46
C VAL A 85 -0.41 -0.96 -1.71
N MET A 86 -0.39 -2.27 -1.92
CA MET A 86 0.51 -3.20 -1.24
C MET A 86 1.30 -3.99 -2.26
N LEU A 87 2.61 -4.04 -2.09
CA LEU A 87 3.54 -4.75 -2.94
C LEU A 87 4.35 -5.71 -2.09
N ASP A 88 4.14 -7.02 -2.27
CA ASP A 88 4.92 -8.07 -1.65
C ASP A 88 6.02 -8.54 -2.59
N ALA A 89 7.21 -8.84 -2.08
CA ALA A 89 8.35 -9.33 -2.84
C ALA A 89 9.14 -10.40 -2.09
N GLY A 90 9.81 -11.27 -2.83
CA GLY A 90 10.72 -12.29 -2.28
C GLY A 90 12.07 -11.73 -1.82
N GLN A 91 12.38 -10.49 -2.19
CA GLN A 91 13.62 -9.79 -1.84
C GLN A 91 13.31 -8.38 -1.32
N ALA A 92 14.27 -7.78 -0.60
CA ALA A 92 14.12 -6.43 -0.08
C ALA A 92 13.78 -5.43 -1.19
N ILE A 93 12.75 -4.62 -0.94
CA ILE A 93 12.31 -3.56 -1.83
C ILE A 93 13.07 -2.30 -1.43
N ASP A 94 13.96 -1.83 -2.30
CA ASP A 94 14.63 -0.54 -2.15
C ASP A 94 13.63 0.60 -2.44
N ILE A 95 12.84 0.93 -1.42
CA ILE A 95 11.78 1.93 -1.52
C ILE A 95 12.36 3.33 -1.68
N ASP A 96 13.50 3.63 -1.05
CA ASP A 96 14.16 4.93 -1.13
C ASP A 96 14.55 5.25 -2.58
N ARG A 97 15.10 4.26 -3.29
CA ARG A 97 15.40 4.41 -4.72
C ARG A 97 14.15 4.65 -5.56
N TYR A 98 13.01 4.08 -5.19
CA TYR A 98 11.74 4.39 -5.85
C TYR A 98 11.25 5.80 -5.51
N LEU A 99 11.28 6.20 -4.24
CA LEU A 99 10.86 7.52 -3.79
C LEU A 99 11.68 8.63 -4.45
N ALA A 100 12.96 8.38 -4.74
CA ALA A 100 13.83 9.28 -5.50
C ALA A 100 13.64 9.22 -7.04
N SER A 101 12.83 8.29 -7.57
CA SER A 101 12.73 8.03 -9.01
C SER A 101 11.82 9.01 -9.77
N SER A 102 12.06 9.18 -11.07
CA SER A 102 11.13 9.89 -11.98
C SER A 102 9.78 9.19 -12.09
N LEU A 103 9.74 7.86 -11.97
CA LEU A 103 8.49 7.08 -11.99
C LEU A 103 7.58 7.45 -10.82
N ARG A 104 8.14 7.57 -9.60
CA ARG A 104 7.38 8.07 -8.44
C ARG A 104 6.86 9.47 -8.69
N ARG A 105 7.68 10.38 -9.24
CA ARG A 105 7.23 11.75 -9.56
C ARG A 105 6.05 11.74 -10.53
N GLN A 106 6.14 10.99 -11.62
CA GLN A 106 5.04 10.85 -12.59
C GLN A 106 3.76 10.30 -11.96
N HIS A 107 3.87 9.25 -11.14
CA HIS A 107 2.72 8.71 -10.41
C HIS A 107 2.13 9.75 -9.47
N MET A 108 2.97 10.46 -8.71
CA MET A 108 2.48 11.43 -7.73
C MET A 108 1.92 12.69 -8.37
N ASP A 109 2.50 13.20 -9.44
CA ASP A 109 2.00 14.36 -10.18
C ASP A 109 0.61 14.07 -10.75
N ALA A 110 0.38 12.84 -11.23
CA ALA A 110 -0.91 12.39 -11.75
C ALA A 110 -1.98 12.20 -10.66
N LEU A 111 -1.57 12.02 -9.39
CA LEU A 111 -2.46 11.75 -8.27
C LEU A 111 -2.67 12.95 -7.35
N ALA A 112 -1.71 13.88 -7.28
CA ALA A 112 -1.71 15.01 -6.36
C ALA A 112 -3.02 15.83 -6.37
N PRO A 113 -3.67 16.10 -7.51
CA PRO A 113 -4.94 16.83 -7.54
C PRO A 113 -6.11 16.11 -6.83
N TYR A 114 -5.96 14.83 -6.50
CA TYR A 114 -7.02 13.98 -5.95
C TYR A 114 -6.78 13.59 -4.50
N LEU A 115 -5.61 13.92 -3.93
CA LEU A 115 -5.22 13.52 -2.58
C LEU A 115 -5.39 14.66 -1.59
N SER A 116 -5.89 14.35 -0.40
CA SER A 116 -6.01 15.29 0.73
C SER A 116 -4.73 15.42 1.54
N ALA A 117 -3.80 14.48 1.38
CA ALA A 117 -2.50 14.48 2.04
C ALA A 117 -1.47 13.69 1.19
N PRO A 118 -0.16 13.91 1.42
CA PRO A 118 0.87 13.04 0.86
C PRO A 118 0.62 11.56 1.21
N PRO A 119 1.00 10.60 0.33
CA PRO A 119 0.92 9.18 0.65
C PRO A 119 1.74 8.84 1.89
N GLN A 120 1.22 7.94 2.72
CA GLN A 120 1.97 7.37 3.83
C GLN A 120 2.57 6.04 3.37
N TRP A 121 3.88 5.90 3.50
CA TRP A 121 4.60 4.70 3.09
C TRP A 121 5.00 3.90 4.32
N TYR A 122 4.90 2.58 4.20
CA TYR A 122 5.33 1.63 5.22
C TYR A 122 6.13 0.54 4.52
N ALA A 123 7.35 0.30 4.98
CA ALA A 123 8.12 -0.88 4.61
C ALA A 123 7.99 -1.91 5.73
N LEU A 124 7.73 -3.16 5.34
CA LEU A 124 7.71 -4.31 6.21
C LEU A 124 8.84 -5.21 5.74
N ASP A 125 9.91 -5.24 6.51
CA ASP A 125 10.97 -6.23 6.38
C ASP A 125 10.73 -7.38 7.39
N PRO A 126 11.31 -8.58 7.17
CA PRO A 126 11.21 -9.68 8.12
C PRO A 126 11.79 -9.36 9.52
N VAL A 127 12.44 -8.21 9.68
CA VAL A 127 13.07 -7.73 10.92
C VAL A 127 12.20 -6.63 11.59
N TRP A 128 10.98 -6.38 11.09
CA TRP A 128 10.04 -5.37 11.61
C TRP A 128 10.67 -3.99 11.84
N ARG A 129 11.42 -3.46 10.88
CA ARG A 129 11.84 -2.05 10.91
C ARG A 129 10.77 -1.17 10.27
N TYR A 130 9.92 -0.58 11.11
CA TYR A 130 9.03 0.51 10.70
C TYR A 130 9.87 1.74 10.37
N PHE A 131 10.05 2.03 9.08
CA PHE A 131 10.53 3.33 8.64
C PHE A 131 9.31 4.23 8.42
N ARG A 132 9.22 5.30 9.23
CA ARG A 132 8.30 6.41 9.00
C ARG A 132 9.19 7.57 8.56
N ASP A 133 9.07 7.99 7.30
CA ASP A 133 9.67 9.25 6.88
C ASP A 133 8.90 10.40 7.54
N ASP A 134 9.65 11.28 8.21
CA ASP A 134 9.14 12.49 8.87
C ASP A 134 8.86 13.62 7.87
#